data_AF-A0A401NZT8-F1
#
_entry.id   AF-A0A401NZT8-F1
#
_cell.length_a   1.000
_cell.length_b   1.000
_cell.length_c   1.000
_cell.angle_alpha   90.00
_cell.angle_beta   90.00
_cell.angle_gamma   90.00
#
_symmetry.space_group_name_H-M   'P 1'
#
loop_
_entity.id
_entity.type
_entity.pdbx_description
1 polymer ?
#
loop_
_entity_poly.entity_id
_entity_poly.type
_entity_poly.pdbx_seq_one_letter_code
_entity_poly.pdbx_strand_id
1 'polypeptide(L)'
;MASLDWLIVAIASFIVFQIMFHYLSARISVFFCNGYRPLTDIQKTEWNSRVVSTFHALVVGLLCLYLLWFDDAVNADPIWGEPTLVKLNVGLTAGYLISGEYIFI
;
A
#
# COMPACT_ATOMS: atom_id res chain seq x y z
N MET A 1 16.14 -18.61 -6.16
CA MET A 1 16.44 -17.16 -6.00
C MET A 1 15.18 -16.43 -5.53
N ALA A 2 14.43 -16.99 -4.56
CA ALA A 2 13.06 -16.57 -4.20
C ALA A 2 12.90 -16.21 -2.70
N SER A 3 13.99 -16.10 -1.94
CA SER A 3 13.93 -16.01 -0.48
C SER A 3 13.80 -14.60 0.09
N LEU A 4 14.06 -13.55 -0.70
CA LEU A 4 14.11 -12.16 -0.20
C LEU A 4 13.24 -11.15 -0.97
N ASP A 5 12.59 -11.56 -2.05
CA ASP A 5 11.85 -10.63 -2.92
C ASP A 5 10.70 -9.92 -2.17
N TRP A 6 10.02 -10.64 -1.28
CA TRP A 6 8.97 -10.08 -0.43
C TRP A 6 9.50 -9.02 0.54
N LEU A 7 10.75 -9.18 1.03
CA LEU A 7 11.38 -8.21 1.93
C LEU A 7 11.78 -6.95 1.16
N ILE A 8 12.31 -7.11 -0.06
CA ILE A 8 12.61 -5.98 -0.95
C ILE A 8 11.31 -5.20 -1.23
N VAL A 9 10.21 -5.90 -1.53
CA VAL A 9 8.91 -5.26 -1.74
C VAL A 9 8.42 -4.57 -0.47
N ALA A 10 8.61 -5.14 0.72
CA ALA A 10 8.22 -4.51 1.97
C ALA A 10 9.01 -3.22 2.27
N ILE A 11 10.33 -3.23 2.03
CA ILE A 11 11.17 -2.03 2.21
C ILE A 11 10.81 -0.96 1.17
N ALA A 12 10.65 -1.36 -0.09
CA ALA A 12 10.27 -0.45 -1.16
C ALA A 12 8.89 0.16 -0.89
N SER A 13 7.92 -0.66 -0.46
CA SER A 13 6.57 -0.19 -0.16
C SER A 13 6.56 0.76 1.03
N PHE A 14 7.33 0.48 2.09
CA PHE A 14 7.52 1.42 3.20
C PHE A 14 7.98 2.80 2.69
N ILE A 15 9.03 2.84 1.88
CA ILE A 15 9.57 4.10 1.34
C ILE A 15 8.51 4.82 0.48
N VAL A 16 7.81 4.07 -0.38
CA VAL A 16 6.76 4.63 -1.24
C VAL A 16 5.63 5.23 -0.40
N PHE A 17 5.12 4.51 0.60
CA PHE A 17 4.03 5.01 1.45
C PHE A 17 4.45 6.22 2.29
N GLN A 18 5.70 6.28 2.75
CA GLN A 18 6.27 7.47 3.39
C GLN A 18 6.28 8.69 2.44
N ILE A 19 6.79 8.51 1.21
CA ILE A 19 6.81 9.57 0.19
C ILE A 19 5.38 10.01 -0.15
N MET A 20 4.47 9.04 -0.27
CA MET A 20 3.07 9.33 -0.56
C MET A 20 2.42 10.15 0.54
N PHE A 21 2.65 9.80 1.80
CA PHE A 21 2.11 10.52 2.94
C PHE A 21 2.66 11.95 3.04
N HIS A 22 3.98 12.13 2.98
CA HIS A 22 4.61 13.43 3.22
C HIS A 22 4.54 14.40 2.05
N TYR A 23 4.47 13.89 0.81
CA TYR A 23 4.57 14.76 -0.38
C TYR A 23 3.41 14.58 -1.35
N LEU A 24 3.11 13.33 -1.75
CA LEU A 24 2.20 13.10 -2.88
C LEU A 24 0.75 13.43 -2.51
N SER A 25 0.30 13.00 -1.34
CA SER A 25 -1.06 13.18 -0.83
C SER A 25 -1.46 14.66 -0.83
N ALA A 26 -0.62 15.52 -0.26
CA ALA A 26 -0.83 16.96 -0.21
C ALA A 26 -0.80 17.59 -1.61
N ARG A 27 0.19 17.25 -2.45
CA ARG A 27 0.32 17.82 -3.81
C ARG A 27 -0.87 17.48 -4.70
N ILE A 28 -1.28 16.21 -4.71
CA ILE A 28 -2.43 15.74 -5.46
C ILE A 28 -3.70 16.42 -4.91
N SER A 29 -3.90 16.41 -3.59
CA SER A 29 -5.12 16.96 -2.99
C SER A 29 -5.26 18.46 -3.21
N VAL A 30 -4.17 19.23 -3.19
CA VAL A 30 -4.17 20.67 -3.51
C VAL A 30 -4.60 20.95 -4.97
N PHE A 31 -4.30 20.02 -5.88
CA PHE A 31 -4.62 20.16 -7.30
C PHE A 31 -6.05 19.71 -7.63
N PHE A 32 -6.48 18.56 -7.09
CA PHE A 32 -7.78 17.95 -7.43
C PHE A 32 -8.90 18.29 -6.45
N CYS A 33 -8.59 18.65 -5.20
CA CYS A 33 -9.57 18.82 -4.14
C CYS A 33 -9.48 20.24 -3.55
N ASN A 34 -10.34 21.14 -4.03
CA ASN A 34 -10.42 22.51 -3.52
C ASN A 34 -10.68 22.57 -1.99
N GLY A 35 -11.35 21.55 -1.44
CA GLY A 35 -11.61 21.41 0.00
C GLY A 35 -10.39 21.10 0.86
N TYR A 36 -9.24 20.74 0.28
CA TYR A 36 -8.02 20.43 1.04
C TYR A 36 -7.30 21.69 1.55
N ARG A 37 -7.32 22.78 0.77
CA ARG A 37 -6.61 24.04 1.09
C ARG A 37 -7.05 24.69 2.42
N PRO A 38 -8.35 24.82 2.73
CA PRO A 38 -8.80 25.47 3.96
C PRO A 38 -8.68 24.59 5.21
N LEU A 39 -8.24 23.33 5.09
CA LEU A 39 -8.11 22.43 6.24
C LEU A 39 -7.04 22.91 7.23
N THR A 40 -7.28 22.64 8.52
CA THR A 40 -6.25 22.76 9.56
C THR A 40 -5.16 21.71 9.37
N ASP A 41 -4.01 21.88 10.03
CA ASP A 41 -2.90 20.92 9.87
C ASP A 41 -3.26 19.51 10.36
N ILE A 42 -4.03 19.41 11.46
CA ILE A 42 -4.56 18.13 11.95
C ILE A 42 -5.47 17.48 10.90
N GLN A 43 -6.38 18.26 10.28
CA GLN A 43 -7.27 17.77 9.25
C GLN A 43 -6.52 17.35 7.98
N LYS A 44 -5.42 18.03 7.62
CA LYS A 44 -4.57 17.66 6.49
C LYS A 44 -3.83 16.35 6.76
N THR A 45 -3.31 16.15 7.97
CA THR A 45 -2.69 14.88 8.38
C THR A 45 -3.70 13.73 8.27
N GLU A 46 -4.91 13.90 8.79
CA GLU A 46 -5.99 12.91 8.67
C GLU A 46 -6.37 12.64 7.21
N TRP A 47 -6.51 13.71 6.42
CA TRP A 47 -6.81 13.60 4.99
C TRP A 47 -5.73 12.81 4.25
N ASN A 48 -4.46 13.14 4.47
CA ASN A 48 -3.34 12.49 3.83
C ASN A 48 -3.25 11.02 4.23
N SER A 49 -3.48 10.69 5.50
CA SER A 49 -3.58 9.31 5.97
C SER A 49 -4.67 8.53 5.24
N ARG A 50 -5.87 9.12 5.08
CA ARG A 50 -7.01 8.51 4.35
C ARG A 50 -6.71 8.29 2.88
N VAL A 51 -6.00 9.21 2.23
CA VAL A 51 -5.60 9.06 0.82
C VAL A 51 -4.64 7.87 0.67
N VAL A 52 -3.62 7.80 1.52
CA VAL A 52 -2.60 6.73 1.49
C VAL A 52 -3.23 5.37 1.79
N SER A 53 -4.12 5.28 2.78
CA SER A 53 -4.81 4.02 3.14
C SER A 53 -5.77 3.55 2.06
N THR A 54 -6.49 4.47 1.42
CA THR A 54 -7.37 4.15 0.28
C THR A 54 -6.55 3.64 -0.90
N PHE A 55 -5.43 4.28 -1.22
CA PHE A 55 -4.54 3.82 -2.27
C PHE A 55 -3.98 2.42 -1.98
N HIS A 56 -3.52 2.18 -0.75
CA HIS A 56 -3.07 0.88 -0.30
C HIS A 56 -4.15 -0.20 -0.51
N ALA A 57 -5.38 0.06 -0.03
CA ALA A 57 -6.50 -0.86 -0.16
C ALA A 57 -6.85 -1.17 -1.63
N LEU A 58 -6.79 -0.16 -2.50
CA LEU A 58 -7.01 -0.35 -3.94
C LEU A 58 -5.93 -1.25 -4.57
N VAL A 59 -4.65 -0.99 -4.28
CA VAL A 59 -3.54 -1.78 -4.87
C VAL A 59 -3.59 -3.23 -4.38
N VAL A 60 -3.64 -3.45 -3.07
CA VAL A 60 -3.70 -4.80 -2.48
C VAL A 60 -4.97 -5.52 -2.91
N GLY A 61 -6.11 -4.83 -2.90
CA GLY A 61 -7.40 -5.39 -3.30
C GLY A 61 -7.40 -5.85 -4.75
N LEU A 62 -6.88 -5.02 -5.67
CA LEU A 62 -6.77 -5.39 -7.08
C LEU A 62 -5.79 -6.57 -7.30
N LEU A 63 -4.67 -6.61 -6.57
CA LEU A 63 -3.75 -7.75 -6.62
C LEU A 63 -4.42 -9.03 -6.10
N CYS A 64 -5.19 -8.96 -5.01
CA CYS A 64 -5.97 -10.10 -4.53
C CYS A 64 -6.99 -10.59 -5.56
N LEU A 65 -7.73 -9.67 -6.20
CA LEU A 65 -8.69 -10.02 -7.24
C LEU A 65 -7.99 -10.63 -8.46
N TYR A 66 -6.81 -10.12 -8.84
CA TYR A 66 -6.01 -10.69 -9.92
C TYR A 66 -5.59 -12.13 -9.61
N LEU A 67 -5.07 -12.39 -8.41
CA LEU A 67 -4.66 -13.73 -8.00
C LEU A 67 -5.83 -14.70 -7.99
N LEU A 68 -6.98 -14.27 -7.47
CA LEU A 68 -8.19 -15.08 -7.44
C LEU A 68 -8.66 -15.48 -8.86
N TRP A 69 -8.63 -14.54 -9.81
CA TRP A 69 -9.16 -14.80 -11.15
C TRP A 69 -8.18 -15.49 -12.10
N PHE A 70 -6.88 -15.25 -11.96
CA PHE A 70 -5.90 -15.57 -13.00
C PHE A 70 -4.72 -16.43 -12.55
N ASP A 71 -4.54 -16.67 -11.26
CA ASP A 71 -3.44 -17.50 -10.78
C ASP A 71 -3.90 -18.95 -10.59
N ASP A 72 -3.90 -19.70 -11.70
CA ASP A 72 -4.28 -21.12 -11.72
C ASP A 72 -3.43 -21.98 -10.77
N ALA A 73 -2.16 -21.62 -10.56
CA ALA A 73 -1.27 -22.35 -9.67
C ALA A 73 -1.63 -22.14 -8.20
N VAL A 74 -1.92 -20.90 -7.79
CA VAL A 74 -2.47 -20.58 -6.47
C VAL A 74 -3.83 -21.24 -6.28
N ASN A 75 -4.70 -21.20 -7.29
CA ASN A 75 -6.04 -21.78 -7.19
C ASN A 75 -6.02 -23.32 -7.13
N ALA A 76 -5.04 -23.97 -7.76
CA ALA A 76 -4.89 -25.42 -7.74
C ALA A 76 -4.35 -25.95 -6.41
N ASP A 77 -3.44 -25.21 -5.75
CA ASP A 77 -2.97 -25.53 -4.39
C ASP A 77 -2.91 -24.28 -3.50
N PRO A 78 -4.07 -23.88 -2.94
CA PRO A 78 -4.18 -22.63 -2.18
C PRO A 78 -3.42 -22.63 -0.85
N ILE A 79 -3.11 -23.81 -0.31
CA ILE A 79 -2.57 -23.96 1.05
C ILE A 79 -1.08 -24.29 1.01
N TRP A 80 -0.66 -25.18 0.12
CA TRP A 80 0.71 -25.71 0.10
C TRP A 80 1.52 -25.28 -1.13
N GLY A 81 0.91 -24.50 -2.03
CA GLY A 81 1.61 -23.89 -3.15
C GLY A 81 2.71 -22.92 -2.69
N GLU A 82 3.60 -22.56 -3.61
CA GLU A 82 4.65 -21.54 -3.40
C GLU A 82 4.29 -20.24 -4.15
N PRO A 83 3.34 -19.44 -3.66
CA PRO A 83 2.77 -18.36 -4.43
C PRO A 83 3.61 -17.08 -4.31
N THR A 84 4.57 -16.90 -5.22
CA THR A 84 5.47 -15.73 -5.22
C THR A 84 4.69 -14.41 -5.19
N LEU A 85 3.65 -14.26 -6.01
CA LEU A 85 2.86 -13.03 -6.06
C LEU A 85 2.06 -12.77 -4.77
N VAL A 86 1.56 -13.82 -4.09
CA VAL A 86 0.94 -13.68 -2.77
C VAL A 86 1.96 -13.19 -1.75
N LYS A 87 3.18 -13.75 -1.73
CA LYS A 87 4.26 -13.31 -0.85
C LYS A 87 4.64 -11.84 -1.10
N LEU A 88 4.65 -11.39 -2.34
CA LEU A 88 4.87 -9.98 -2.68
C LEU A 88 3.72 -9.08 -2.20
N ASN A 89 2.46 -9.50 -2.33
CA ASN A 89 1.31 -8.74 -1.85
C ASN A 89 1.30 -8.62 -0.30
N VAL A 90 1.73 -9.67 0.39
CA VAL A 90 1.98 -9.64 1.84
C VAL A 90 3.11 -8.66 2.18
N GLY A 91 4.22 -8.68 1.43
CA GLY A 91 5.31 -7.72 1.60
C GLY A 91 4.83 -6.27 1.41
N LEU A 92 4.02 -6.01 0.38
CA LEU A 92 3.42 -4.70 0.13
C LEU A 92 2.60 -4.21 1.33
N THR A 93 1.76 -5.11 1.88
CA THR A 93 0.94 -4.84 3.08
C THR A 93 1.77 -4.60 4.31
N ALA A 94 2.81 -5.41 4.55
CA ALA A 94 3.70 -5.23 5.69
C ALA A 94 4.37 -3.86 5.68
N GLY A 95 4.94 -3.43 4.55
CA GLY A 95 5.60 -2.12 4.48
C GLY A 95 4.63 -0.94 4.62
N TYR A 96 3.39 -1.06 4.15
CA TYR A 96 2.35 -0.06 4.43
C TYR A 96 2.04 0.06 5.93
N LEU A 97 1.81 -1.06 6.61
CA LEU A 97 1.48 -1.06 8.05
C LEU A 97 2.61 -0.44 8.87
N ILE A 98 3.86 -0.83 8.59
CA ILE A 98 5.04 -0.25 9.24
C ILE A 98 5.14 1.25 8.94
N SER A 99 4.83 1.68 7.71
CA SER A 99 4.81 3.10 7.37
C SER A 99 3.78 3.86 8.19
N GLY A 100 2.58 3.30 8.38
CA GLY A 100 1.53 3.90 9.19
C GLY A 100 1.97 4.11 10.63
N GLU A 101 2.47 3.07 11.30
CA GLU A 101 2.97 3.17 12.67
C GLU A 101 4.06 4.25 12.82
N TYR A 102 5.01 4.32 11.87
CA TYR A 102 6.11 5.29 11.92
C TYR A 102 5.65 6.75 11.74
N ILE A 103 4.56 6.98 11.00
CA ILE A 103 4.02 8.33 10.77
C ILE A 103 3.39 8.91 12.04
N PHE A 104 2.88 8.07 12.94
CA PHE A 104 2.16 8.48 14.15
C PHE A 104 3.03 8.50 15.43
N ILE A 105 4.32 8.17 15.31
CA ILE A 105 5.33 8.24 16.39
C ILE A 105 6.16 9.53 16.21
#